data_AF-A0A1I4E237-F1
#
_entry.id   AF-A0A1I4E237-F1
#
_cell.length_a   1.000
_cell.length_b   1.000
_cell.length_c   1.000
_cell.angle_alpha   90.00
_cell.angle_beta   90.00
_cell.angle_gamma   90.00
#
_symmetry.space_group_name_H-M   'P 1'
#
loop_
_entity.id
_entity.type
_entity.pdbx_description
1 polymer ?
#
loop_
_entity_poly.entity_id
_entity_poly.type
_entity_poly.pdbx_seq_one_letter_code
_entity_poly.pdbx_strand_id
1 'polypeptide(L)' 'MTKLENVILRKVQEILNRDVTLDKESNLFNEGFTSLILIELIVSIEEEYNIQIEDGDLTLDNFQTVNSICELLLGKYGV' A
#
# COMPACT_ATOMS: atom_id res chain seq x y z
N MET A 1 -15.27 3.48 -2.34
CA MET A 1 -13.87 3.23 -2.64
C MET A 1 -13.41 4.19 -3.72
N THR A 2 -12.31 4.92 -3.49
CA THR A 2 -11.70 5.83 -4.47
C THR A 2 -10.95 5.04 -5.55
N LYS A 3 -10.59 5.70 -6.66
CA LYS A 3 -9.81 5.06 -7.74
C LYS A 3 -8.45 4.56 -7.24
N LEU A 4 -7.79 5.35 -6.38
CA LEU A 4 -6.51 5.00 -5.76
C LEU A 4 -6.65 3.77 -4.86
N GLU A 5 -7.64 3.76 -3.96
CA GLU A 5 -7.87 2.62 -3.06
C GLU A 5 -8.01 1.31 -3.83
N ASN A 6 -8.79 1.28 -4.92
CA ASN A 6 -8.96 0.07 -5.74
C ASN A 6 -7.64 -0.41 -6.38
N VAL A 7 -6.77 0.52 -6.80
CA VAL A 7 -5.46 0.18 -7.37
C VAL A 7 -4.56 -0.43 -6.30
N ILE A 8 -4.49 0.19 -5.11
CA ILE A 8 -3.68 -0.33 -3.99
C ILE A 8 -4.20 -1.70 -3.55
N LEU A 9 -5.51 -1.87 -3.43
CA LEU A 9 -6.13 -3.14 -3.02
C LEU A 9 -5.82 -4.25 -4.04
N ARG A 10 -5.88 -3.94 -5.34
CA ARG A 10 -5.48 -4.88 -6.40
C ARG A 10 -4.00 -5.27 -6.30
N LYS A 11 -3.09 -4.30 -6.13
CA LYS A 11 -1.66 -4.59 -5.97
C LYS A 11 -1.39 -5.47 -4.74
N VAL A 12 -2.09 -5.20 -3.65
CA VAL A 12 -2.02 -6.03 -2.44
C VAL A 12 -2.43 -7.48 -2.73
N GLN A 13 -3.54 -7.69 -3.45
CA GLN A 13 -4.00 -9.03 -3.84
C GLN A 13 -3.03 -9.74 -4.80
N GLU A 14 -2.44 -9.00 -5.74
CA GLU A 14 -1.43 -9.50 -6.68
C GLU A 14 -0.18 -9.99 -5.94
N ILE A 15 0.35 -9.19 -5.01
CA ILE A 15 1.55 -9.52 -4.23
C ILE A 15 1.31 -10.69 -3.27
N LEU A 16 0.15 -10.74 -2.60
CA LEU A 16 -0.19 -11.87 -1.74
C LEU A 16 -0.58 -13.13 -2.52
N ASN A 17 -0.75 -13.02 -3.83
CA ASN A 17 -1.19 -14.10 -4.73
C ASN A 17 -2.44 -14.83 -4.20
N ARG A 18 -3.38 -14.08 -3.62
CA ARG A 18 -4.64 -14.61 -3.08
C ARG A 18 -5.73 -13.54 -3.10
N ASP A 19 -6.96 -13.96 -3.33
CA ASP A 19 -8.12 -13.09 -3.19
C ASP A 19 -8.38 -12.83 -1.69
N VAL A 20 -7.98 -11.64 -1.22
CA VAL A 20 -8.32 -11.17 0.12
C VAL A 20 -9.41 -10.12 0.02
N THR A 21 -10.49 -10.29 0.78
CA THR A 21 -11.48 -9.24 1.00
C THR A 21 -11.00 -8.37 2.15
N LEU A 22 -10.22 -7.33 1.83
CA LEU A 22 -9.72 -6.37 2.81
C LEU A 22 -10.66 -5.18 2.92
N ASP A 23 -11.01 -4.80 4.16
CA ASP A 23 -11.51 -3.45 4.41
C ASP A 23 -10.32 -2.46 4.36
N LYS A 24 -10.58 -1.20 4.00
CA LYS A 24 -9.52 -0.19 3.86
C LYS A 24 -8.79 0.10 5.18
N GLU A 25 -9.43 -0.16 6.32
CA GLU A 25 -8.86 -0.03 7.67
C GLU A 25 -8.23 -1.34 8.16
N SER A 26 -8.28 -2.42 7.36
CA SER A 26 -7.71 -3.71 7.75
C SER A 26 -6.20 -3.60 7.85
N ASN A 27 -5.65 -4.13 8.94
CA ASN A 27 -4.22 -4.19 9.16
C ASN A 27 -3.60 -5.27 8.25
N LEU A 28 -2.76 -4.84 7.31
CA LEU A 28 -2.11 -5.70 6.32
C LEU A 28 -1.21 -6.75 6.97
N PHE A 29 -0.57 -6.45 8.11
CA PHE A 29 0.31 -7.40 8.81
C PHE A 29 -0.45 -8.60 9.38
N ASN A 30 -1.71 -8.40 9.79
CA ASN A 30 -2.57 -9.50 10.23
C ASN A 30 -2.95 -10.43 9.07
N GLU A 31 -2.79 -9.95 7.83
CA GLU A 31 -3.13 -10.62 6.59
C GLU A 31 -1.90 -11.23 5.90
N GLY A 32 -0.82 -11.42 6.67
CA GLY A 32 0.39 -12.08 6.20
C GLY A 32 1.40 -11.16 5.52
N PHE A 33 1.19 -9.84 5.52
CA PHE A 33 2.26 -8.92 5.14
C PHE A 33 3.41 -9.00 6.14
N THR A 34 4.60 -9.18 5.60
CA THR A 34 5.87 -9.04 6.33
C THR A 34 6.58 -7.79 5.82
N SER A 35 7.63 -7.36 6.52
CA SER A 35 8.44 -6.21 6.08
C SER A 35 8.98 -6.39 4.65
N LEU A 36 9.30 -7.61 4.22
CA LEU A 36 9.79 -7.86 2.85
C LEU A 36 8.69 -7.64 1.79
N ILE A 37 7.48 -8.15 2.06
CA ILE A 37 6.32 -8.00 1.18
C ILE A 37 5.90 -6.53 1.08
N LEU A 38 6.07 -5.76 2.16
CA LEU A 38 5.83 -4.31 2.13
C LEU A 38 6.81 -3.57 1.23
N ILE A 39 8.10 -3.94 1.26
CA ILE A 39 9.08 -3.34 0.34
C ILE A 39 8.70 -3.62 -1.12
N GLU A 40 8.22 -4.83 -1.44
CA GLU A 40 7.71 -5.15 -2.78
C GLU A 40 6.48 -4.30 -3.16
N LEU A 41 5.56 -4.08 -2.22
CA LEU A 41 4.40 -3.20 -2.42
C LEU A 41 4.83 -1.75 -2.67
N ILE A 42 5.79 -1.24 -1.89
CA ILE A 42 6.35 0.10 -2.04
C ILE A 42 6.93 0.27 -3.45
N VAL A 43 7.81 -0.64 -3.88
CA VAL A 43 8.41 -0.60 -5.22
C VAL A 43 7.33 -0.67 -6.31
N SER A 44 6.31 -1.52 -6.15
CA SER A 44 5.20 -1.62 -7.11
C SER A 44 4.37 -0.35 -7.21
N ILE A 45 4.24 0.42 -6.13
CA ILE A 45 3.56 1.72 -6.10
C ILE A 45 4.44 2.79 -6.77
N GLU A 46 5.73 2.82 -6.45
CA GLU A 46 6.71 3.71 -7.08
C GLU A 46 6.72 3.57 -8.60
N GLU A 47 6.73 2.33 -9.10
CA GLU A 47 6.68 2.04 -10.54
C GLU A 47 5.34 2.44 -11.19
N GLU A 48 4.20 2.19 -10.52
CA GLU A 48 2.86 2.51 -11.05
C GLU A 48 2.65 4.02 -11.23
N TYR A 49 3.08 4.79 -10.23
CA TYR A 49 2.85 6.23 -10.19
C TYR A 49 4.07 7.04 -10.63
N ASN A 50 5.18 6.36 -10.95
CA ASN A 50 6.47 6.97 -11.29
C ASN A 50 6.90 8.01 -10.24
N ILE A 51 6.81 7.62 -8.97
CA ILE A 51 7.23 8.40 -7.80
C ILE A 51 8.38 7.69 -7.09
N GLN A 52 9.02 8.38 -6.14
CA GLN A 52 9.98 7.80 -5.22
C GLN A 52 9.55 8.12 -3.80
N ILE A 53 9.31 7.09 -2.99
CA ILE A 53 8.90 7.24 -1.60
C ILE A 53 10.15 7.45 -0.75
N GLU A 54 10.16 8.52 0.03
CA GLU A 54 11.29 8.86 0.91
C GLU A 54 11.45 7.83 2.03
N ASP A 55 12.70 7.48 2.37
CA ASP A 55 13.03 6.53 3.45
C ASP A 55 12.33 6.87 4.78
N GLY A 56 12.14 8.17 5.06
CA GLY A 56 11.46 8.65 6.27
C GLY A 56 9.96 8.34 6.31
N ASP A 57 9.34 8.07 5.16
CA ASP A 57 7.92 7.68 5.08
C ASP A 57 7.72 6.17 5.13
N LEU A 58 8.79 5.36 5.03
CA LEU A 58 8.75 3.90 5.11
C LEU A 58 8.53 3.41 6.55
N THR A 59 7.44 3.89 7.15
CA THR A 59 7.04 3.62 8.53
C THR A 59 5.89 2.62 8.56
N LEU A 60 5.79 1.87 9.67
CA LEU A 60 4.69 0.94 9.87
C LEU A 60 3.34 1.66 9.74
N ASP A 61 3.20 2.85 10.31
CA ASP A 61 1.94 3.60 10.37
C ASP A 61 1.44 3.99 8.97
N ASN A 62 2.35 4.41 8.09
CA ASN A 62 2.01 4.79 6.71
C ASN A 62 1.62 3.59 5.83
N PHE A 63 2.07 2.38 6.19
CA PHE A 63 1.86 1.16 5.41
C PHE A 63 1.05 0.08 6.14
N GLN A 64 0.40 0.44 7.25
CA GLN A 64 -0.37 -0.51 8.06
C GLN A 64 -1.68 -0.91 7.40
N THR A 65 -2.34 0.02 6.72
CA THR A 65 -3.66 -0.17 6.10
C THR A 65 -3.68 0.44 4.70
N VAL A 66 -4.63 0.01 3.87
CA VAL A 66 -4.82 0.62 2.54
C VAL A 66 -5.16 2.11 2.67
N ASN A 67 -5.92 2.50 3.70
CA ASN A 67 -6.26 3.89 3.96
C ASN A 67 -4.99 4.73 4.26
N SER A 68 -4.10 4.27 5.14
CA SER A 68 -2.86 4.98 5.46
C SER A 68 -1.98 5.20 4.22
N ILE A 69 -1.88 4.18 3.36
CA ILE A 69 -1.12 4.27 2.11
C ILE A 69 -1.73 5.33 1.20
N CYS A 70 -3.05 5.31 1.05
CA CYS A 70 -3.75 6.30 0.23
C CYS A 70 -3.58 7.73 0.78
N GLU A 71 -3.62 7.91 2.10
CA GLU A 71 -3.41 9.21 2.74
C GLU A 71 -2.00 9.74 2.51
N LEU A 72 -0.97 8.89 2.64
CA LEU A 72 0.41 9.25 2.33
C LEU A 72 0.56 9.68 0.86
N LEU A 73 0.04 8.86 -0.05
CA LEU A 73 0.14 9.06 -1.49
C LEU A 73 -0.58 10.32 -1.96
N LEU A 74 -1.82 10.54 -1.51
CA LEU A 74 -2.59 11.74 -1.85
C LEU A 74 -2.01 13.00 -1.19
N GLY A 75 -1.59 12.88 0.08
CA GLY A 75 -1.17 14.02 0.88
C GLY A 75 0.22 14.55 0.51
N LYS A 76 1.19 13.64 0.35
CA LYS A 76 2.59 14.01 0.11
C LYS A 76 3.01 13.90 -1.35
N TYR A 77 2.54 12.85 -2.04
CA TYR A 77 2.99 12.53 -3.40
C TYR A 77 2.03 13.04 -4.50
N GLY A 78 0.79 13.40 -4.14
CA GLY A 78 -0.17 14.07 -5.02
C GLY A 78 -0.73 13.18 -6.14
N VAL A 79 -0.82 11.86 -5.91
CA VAL A 79 -1.26 10.86 -6.90
C VAL A 79 -2.73 10.47 -6.75
#